data_AF-A0AAD8GED2-F1
#
_entry.id   AF-A0AAD8GED2-F1
#
_cell.length_a   1.000
_cell.length_b   1.000
_cell.length_c   1.000
_cell.angle_alpha   90.00
_cell.angle_beta   90.00
_cell.angle_gamma   90.00
#
_symmetry.space_group_name_H-M   'P 1'
#
loop_
_entity.id
_entity.type
_entity.pdbx_description
1 polymer ?
#
loop_
_entity_poly.entity_id
_entity_poly.type
_entity_poly.pdbx_seq_one_letter_code
_entity_poly.pdbx_strand_id
1 'polypeptide(L)'
;MALEQTLNRDSKMRGGMIAFSLKPEAVKQWILTAHERSAITTAMKSRCVLNEDAATHGHKEAGPMHIRRDELDVPKILMILYNLSTDPFQMDETALLNIIVGAVAPDEVATEFLNAKYLGTSQKDKFLKERLGSCTVGLFETLPKFKLKTFSSMAETVKKKPCSVEKTTVLKADRELLSRLMTVAQSRVIGLKEVFKYELTSVPVSLANLDGTFKKCGNKANLMKELEKKVNCLTKLPQTDMPTCWLVDGMGLLQMIKGTIGITLGEFAKRLLHRSFKNKKKHCRWF
;
A
#
# COMPACT_ATOMS: atom_id res chain seq x y z
N MET A 1 15.43 20.75 -29.44
CA MET A 1 14.33 20.09 -28.69
C MET A 1 13.32 19.34 -29.59
N ALA A 2 13.73 18.82 -30.76
CA ALA A 2 12.79 18.19 -31.70
C ALA A 2 12.38 16.76 -31.32
N LEU A 3 13.30 15.98 -30.73
CA LEU A 3 13.13 14.54 -30.47
C LEU A 3 12.00 14.22 -29.46
N GLU A 4 11.86 15.05 -28.43
CA GLU A 4 10.79 14.97 -27.43
C GLU A 4 9.40 15.25 -28.02
N GLN A 5 9.31 16.20 -28.96
CA GLN A 5 8.05 16.69 -29.49
C GLN A 5 7.53 15.90 -30.69
N THR A 6 8.41 15.33 -31.53
CA THR A 6 8.02 14.57 -32.72
C THR A 6 8.11 13.06 -32.53
N LEU A 7 9.23 12.53 -32.02
CA LEU A 7 9.46 11.08 -31.98
C LEU A 7 8.96 10.44 -30.68
N ASN A 8 9.21 11.08 -29.53
CA ASN A 8 8.77 10.56 -28.23
C ASN A 8 7.27 10.75 -28.02
N ARG A 9 6.67 11.83 -28.54
CA ARG A 9 5.23 12.10 -28.35
C ARG A 9 4.35 11.00 -28.95
N ASP A 10 4.63 10.58 -30.18
CA ASP A 10 3.84 9.56 -30.88
C ASP A 10 4.19 8.13 -30.46
N SER A 11 5.38 7.91 -29.90
CA SER A 11 5.78 6.59 -29.37
C SER A 11 5.42 6.36 -27.90
N LYS A 12 5.10 7.41 -27.14
CA LYS A 12 4.78 7.34 -25.71
C LYS A 12 3.37 6.79 -25.48
N MET A 13 3.32 5.66 -24.78
CA MET A 13 2.07 5.06 -24.28
C MET A 13 1.77 5.46 -22.84
N ARG A 14 0.50 5.37 -22.45
CA ARG A 14 0.07 5.51 -21.06
C ARG A 14 0.72 4.41 -20.21
N GLY A 15 1.51 4.80 -19.20
CA GLY A 15 2.23 3.87 -18.32
C GLY A 15 3.59 3.37 -18.83
N GLY A 16 4.07 3.90 -19.97
CA GLY A 16 5.40 3.57 -20.50
C GLY A 16 5.56 2.12 -20.96
N MET A 17 6.81 1.71 -21.18
CA MET A 17 7.16 0.38 -21.70
C MET A 17 6.76 -0.77 -20.75
N ILE A 18 6.80 -0.50 -19.44
CA ILE A 18 6.43 -1.43 -18.37
C ILE A 18 4.93 -1.76 -18.41
N ALA A 19 4.07 -0.77 -18.68
CA ALA A 19 2.63 -0.99 -18.80
C ALA A 19 2.24 -1.70 -20.10
N PHE A 20 3.09 -1.63 -21.11
CA PHE A 20 2.88 -2.32 -22.39
C PHE A 20 3.26 -3.79 -22.33
N SER A 21 4.49 -4.12 -21.94
CA SER A 21 4.95 -5.50 -21.84
C SER A 21 6.25 -5.60 -21.04
N LEU A 22 6.33 -6.61 -20.17
CA LEU A 22 7.57 -6.97 -19.47
C LEU A 22 8.42 -7.97 -20.25
N LYS A 23 7.97 -8.42 -21.43
CA LYS A 23 8.70 -9.40 -22.25
C LYS A 23 9.74 -8.69 -23.12
N PRO A 24 11.04 -9.05 -23.02
CA PRO A 24 12.11 -8.38 -23.76
C PRO A 24 11.92 -8.39 -25.28
N GLU A 25 11.49 -9.51 -25.86
CA GLU A 25 11.28 -9.64 -27.31
C GLU A 25 10.14 -8.74 -27.82
N ALA A 26 9.03 -8.69 -27.08
CA ALA A 26 7.90 -7.82 -27.43
C ALA A 26 8.29 -6.34 -27.34
N VAL A 27 9.11 -5.99 -26.35
CA VAL A 27 9.66 -4.64 -26.18
C VAL A 27 10.61 -4.29 -27.33
N LYS A 28 11.51 -5.20 -27.71
CA LYS A 28 12.44 -5.00 -28.83
C LYS A 28 11.71 -4.75 -30.13
N GLN A 29 10.71 -5.58 -30.45
CA GLN A 29 9.89 -5.41 -31.65
C GLN A 29 9.06 -4.12 -31.59
N TRP A 30 8.58 -3.74 -30.41
CA TRP A 30 7.88 -2.48 -30.19
C TRP A 30 8.75 -1.25 -30.45
N ILE A 31 10.02 -1.28 -30.03
CA ILE A 31 10.99 -0.21 -30.29
C ILE A 31 11.34 -0.14 -31.78
N LEU A 32 11.63 -1.29 -32.40
CA LEU A 32 12.01 -1.36 -33.81
C LEU A 32 10.91 -0.82 -34.74
N THR A 33 9.64 -1.06 -34.42
CA THR A 33 8.49 -0.62 -35.23
C THR A 33 7.94 0.75 -34.83
N ALA A 34 8.56 1.45 -33.87
CA ALA A 34 8.00 2.68 -33.30
C ALA A 34 7.84 3.81 -34.33
N HIS A 35 8.80 3.96 -35.25
CA HIS A 35 8.78 4.99 -36.29
C HIS A 35 7.65 4.75 -37.31
N GLU A 36 7.46 3.51 -37.77
CA GLU A 36 6.35 3.15 -38.67
C GLU A 36 4.98 3.40 -38.03
N ARG A 37 4.79 3.00 -36.77
CA ARG A 37 3.54 3.26 -36.07
C ARG A 37 3.28 4.76 -35.90
N SER A 38 4.33 5.55 -35.64
CA SER A 38 4.24 7.01 -35.58
C SER A 38 3.78 7.57 -36.92
N ALA A 39 4.40 7.13 -38.04
CA ALA A 39 4.03 7.57 -39.39
C ALA A 39 2.57 7.25 -39.73
N ILE A 40 2.11 6.02 -39.43
CA ILE A 40 0.71 5.61 -39.62
C ILE A 40 -0.24 6.47 -38.78
N THR A 41 0.11 6.72 -37.52
CA THR A 41 -0.70 7.55 -36.62
C THR A 41 -0.81 8.98 -37.12
N THR A 42 0.29 9.56 -37.59
CA THR A 42 0.32 10.92 -38.18
C THR A 42 -0.51 10.99 -39.45
N ALA A 43 -0.40 10.01 -40.35
CA ALA A 43 -1.21 9.94 -41.55
C ALA A 43 -2.71 9.82 -41.24
N MET A 44 -3.08 9.05 -40.21
CA MET A 44 -4.46 8.90 -39.76
C MET A 44 -5.00 10.19 -39.14
N LYS A 45 -4.22 10.86 -38.26
CA LYS A 45 -4.60 12.16 -37.68
C LYS A 45 -4.85 13.20 -38.77
N SER A 46 -3.96 13.27 -39.77
CA SER A 46 -4.09 14.18 -40.90
C SER A 46 -5.36 13.92 -41.72
N ARG A 47 -5.69 12.65 -41.99
CA ARG A 47 -6.92 12.28 -42.70
C ARG A 47 -8.20 12.53 -41.89
N CYS A 48 -8.15 12.40 -40.57
CA CYS A 48 -9.30 12.61 -39.70
C CYS A 48 -9.51 14.09 -39.30
N VAL A 49 -8.72 15.02 -39.85
CA VAL A 49 -8.73 16.45 -39.45
C VAL A 49 -8.49 16.62 -37.94
N LEU A 50 -7.77 15.67 -37.33
CA LEU A 50 -7.32 15.73 -35.94
C LEU A 50 -5.95 16.41 -35.85
N ASN A 51 -5.64 17.28 -36.82
CA ASN A 51 -4.49 18.18 -36.78
C ASN A 51 -4.79 19.29 -35.77
N GLU A 52 -4.89 18.91 -34.50
CA GLU A 52 -4.82 19.87 -33.42
C GLU A 52 -3.40 20.41 -33.43
N ASP A 53 -3.25 21.68 -33.81
CA ASP A 53 -2.00 22.39 -33.71
C ASP A 53 -1.42 22.17 -32.31
N ALA A 54 -0.24 21.54 -32.28
CA ALA A 54 0.42 21.12 -31.05
C ALA A 54 0.71 22.27 -30.08
N ALA A 55 0.54 23.52 -30.51
CA ALA A 55 0.78 24.73 -29.75
C ALA A 55 -0.40 25.15 -28.85
N THR A 56 -1.63 24.68 -29.10
CA THR A 56 -2.82 25.20 -28.41
C THR A 56 -3.20 24.44 -27.14
N HIS A 57 -2.70 23.22 -26.96
CA HIS A 57 -2.95 22.46 -25.74
C HIS A 57 -1.86 22.75 -24.71
N GLY A 58 -2.19 23.57 -23.71
CA GLY A 58 -1.37 23.79 -22.53
C GLY A 58 -0.95 22.47 -21.86
N HIS A 59 0.07 22.54 -20.99
CA HIS A 59 0.55 21.38 -20.24
C HIS A 59 -0.63 20.65 -19.56
N LYS A 60 -0.59 19.31 -19.45
CA LYS A 60 -1.72 18.51 -18.93
C LYS A 60 -2.19 18.95 -17.53
N GLU A 61 -1.27 19.48 -16.73
CA GLU A 61 -1.56 20.03 -15.39
C GLU A 61 -2.36 21.34 -15.45
N ALA A 62 -2.29 22.09 -16.55
CA ALA A 62 -3.15 23.25 -16.81
C ALA A 62 -4.49 22.88 -17.48
N GLY A 63 -4.79 21.58 -17.57
CA GLY A 63 -6.06 21.10 -18.12
C GLY A 63 -7.22 21.45 -17.19
N PRO A 64 -8.42 21.79 -17.73
CA PRO A 64 -9.57 22.23 -16.93
C PRO A 64 -10.02 21.18 -15.89
N MET A 65 -9.83 19.90 -16.19
CA MET A 65 -10.15 18.81 -15.25
C MET A 65 -9.18 18.75 -14.06
N HIS A 66 -7.89 19.02 -14.28
CA HIS A 66 -6.89 19.09 -13.22
C HIS A 66 -7.10 20.32 -12.35
N ILE A 67 -7.29 21.50 -12.97
CA ILE A 67 -7.61 22.74 -12.27
C ILE A 67 -8.84 22.55 -11.37
N ARG A 68 -9.94 22.01 -11.91
CA ARG A 68 -11.16 21.75 -11.12
C ARG A 68 -10.92 20.79 -9.96
N ARG A 69 -10.10 19.76 -10.14
CA ARG A 69 -9.77 18.82 -9.06
C ARG A 69 -8.96 19.52 -7.96
N ASP A 70 -7.97 20.30 -8.37
CA ASP A 70 -7.10 21.02 -7.43
C ASP A 70 -7.94 22.06 -6.65
N GLU A 71 -8.85 22.78 -7.30
CA GLU A 71 -9.84 23.66 -6.65
C GLU A 71 -10.73 22.93 -5.64
N LEU A 72 -11.12 21.68 -5.92
CA LEU A 72 -11.88 20.84 -4.99
C LEU A 72 -11.02 20.26 -3.86
N ASP A 73 -9.71 20.16 -4.03
CA ASP A 73 -8.78 19.65 -3.03
C ASP A 73 -8.31 20.74 -2.07
N VAL A 74 -8.21 22.00 -2.51
CA VAL A 74 -7.94 23.17 -1.64
C VAL A 74 -8.81 23.21 -0.38
N PRO A 75 -10.16 23.14 -0.45
CA PRO A 75 -11.00 23.19 0.75
C PRO A 75 -10.80 21.97 1.65
N LYS A 76 -10.40 20.81 1.10
CA LYS A 76 -10.09 19.62 1.92
C LYS A 76 -8.81 19.83 2.70
N ILE A 77 -7.79 20.44 2.09
CA ILE A 77 -6.55 20.80 2.76
C ILE A 77 -6.84 21.82 3.87
N LEU A 78 -7.61 22.87 3.58
CA LEU A 78 -8.01 23.86 4.59
C LEU A 78 -8.81 23.24 5.73
N MET A 79 -9.74 22.32 5.41
CA MET A 79 -10.48 21.57 6.43
C MET A 79 -9.55 20.81 7.37
N ILE A 80 -8.54 20.12 6.82
CA ILE A 80 -7.56 19.40 7.64
C ILE A 80 -6.76 20.40 8.48
N LEU A 81 -6.21 21.43 7.83
CA LEU A 81 -5.35 22.43 8.46
C LEU A 81 -6.02 23.11 9.66
N TYR A 82 -7.28 23.55 9.51
CA TYR A 82 -7.99 24.30 10.54
C TYR A 82 -8.77 23.44 11.54
N ASN A 83 -9.23 22.25 11.17
CA ASN A 83 -10.13 21.46 12.05
C ASN A 83 -9.48 20.21 12.65
N LEU A 84 -8.45 19.65 12.02
CA LEU A 84 -7.88 18.36 12.41
C LEU A 84 -6.41 18.46 12.87
N SER A 85 -5.70 19.48 12.43
CA SER A 85 -4.31 19.75 12.78
C SER A 85 -4.16 21.06 13.54
N THR A 86 -2.96 21.29 14.09
CA THR A 86 -2.58 22.57 14.65
C THR A 86 -2.33 23.57 13.52
N ASP A 87 -3.02 24.71 13.52
CA ASP A 87 -2.87 25.74 12.49
C ASP A 87 -1.44 26.31 12.50
N PRO A 88 -0.63 26.07 11.44
CA PRO A 88 0.75 26.53 11.41
C PRO A 88 0.91 28.05 11.30
N PHE A 89 -0.17 28.80 11.03
CA PHE A 89 -0.13 30.25 10.83
C PHE A 89 -0.60 31.05 12.05
N GLN A 90 -1.12 30.39 13.10
CA GLN A 90 -1.53 31.04 14.35
C GLN A 90 -0.62 30.73 15.54
N MET A 91 0.49 30.02 15.31
CA MET A 91 1.42 29.69 16.38
C MET A 91 2.52 30.75 16.51
N ASP A 92 2.59 31.36 17.70
CA ASP A 92 3.68 32.24 18.13
C ASP A 92 4.89 31.44 18.70
N GLU A 93 4.78 30.11 18.76
CA GLU A 93 5.79 29.25 19.37
C GLU A 93 6.98 28.99 18.44
N THR A 94 8.19 29.14 18.98
CA THR A 94 9.46 28.85 18.29
C THR A 94 9.81 27.36 18.28
N ALA A 95 8.98 26.51 18.87
CA ALA A 95 9.25 25.08 19.03
C ALA A 95 8.95 24.30 17.73
N LEU A 96 9.75 23.28 17.44
CA LEU A 96 9.54 22.44 16.25
C LEU A 96 8.39 21.45 16.53
N LEU A 97 7.28 21.61 15.80
CA LEU A 97 6.07 20.79 16.00
C LEU A 97 5.67 19.98 14.75
N ASN A 98 4.99 18.85 14.98
CA ASN A 98 4.31 18.11 13.92
C ASN A 98 2.89 18.63 13.76
N ILE A 99 2.62 19.33 12.64
CA ILE A 99 1.33 19.95 12.33
C ILE A 99 0.15 18.97 12.48
N ILE A 100 0.31 17.72 12.01
CA ILE A 100 -0.79 16.75 11.99
C ILE A 100 -1.14 16.23 13.39
N VAL A 101 -0.13 16.02 14.24
CA VAL A 101 -0.31 15.36 15.55
C VAL A 101 -0.32 16.38 16.71
N GLY A 102 0.16 17.59 16.47
CA GLY A 102 0.42 18.59 17.52
C GLY A 102 1.59 18.22 18.45
N ALA A 103 2.37 17.19 18.11
CA ALA A 103 3.49 16.73 18.94
C ALA A 103 4.69 17.67 18.81
N VAL A 104 5.17 18.18 19.93
CA VAL A 104 6.39 19.01 20.02
C VAL A 104 7.63 18.13 20.06
N ALA A 105 8.63 18.46 19.24
CA ALA A 105 9.91 17.76 19.23
C ALA A 105 10.72 18.09 20.50
N PRO A 106 11.33 17.10 21.16
CA PRO A 106 12.33 17.32 22.20
C PRO A 106 13.50 18.13 21.65
N ASP A 107 14.15 18.92 22.51
CA ASP A 107 15.24 19.83 22.12
C ASP A 107 16.38 19.12 21.37
N GLU A 108 16.72 17.89 21.75
CA GLU A 108 17.72 17.09 21.03
C GLU A 108 17.33 16.82 19.57
N VAL A 109 16.06 16.49 19.33
CA VAL A 109 15.56 16.20 17.98
C VAL A 109 15.40 17.49 17.20
N ALA A 110 14.89 18.54 17.84
CA ALA A 110 14.72 19.86 17.21
C ALA A 110 16.06 20.45 16.75
N THR A 111 17.09 20.41 17.61
CA THR A 111 18.43 20.91 17.28
C THR A 111 19.10 20.11 16.16
N GLU A 112 19.02 18.78 16.15
CA GLU A 112 19.53 17.96 15.04
C GLU A 112 18.78 18.24 13.73
N PHE A 113 17.46 18.37 13.79
CA PHE A 113 16.62 18.55 12.60
C PHE A 113 16.80 19.93 11.98
N LEU A 114 16.86 20.99 12.79
CA LEU A 114 17.13 22.37 12.33
C LEU A 114 18.55 22.49 11.72
N ASN A 115 19.52 21.77 12.29
CA ASN A 115 20.90 21.75 11.79
C ASN A 115 21.16 20.72 10.68
N ALA A 116 20.13 20.03 10.16
CA ALA A 116 20.30 18.96 9.18
C ALA A 116 21.07 19.41 7.92
N LYS A 117 20.81 20.64 7.44
CA LYS A 117 21.53 21.24 6.30
C LYS A 117 23.02 21.43 6.59
N TYR A 118 23.34 21.97 7.76
CA TYR A 118 24.72 22.16 8.20
C TYR A 118 25.45 20.81 8.34
N LEU A 119 24.82 19.85 9.03
CA LEU A 119 25.37 18.49 9.20
C LEU A 119 25.63 17.81 7.85
N GLY A 120 24.70 17.92 6.89
CA GLY A 120 24.87 17.39 5.55
C GLY A 120 26.02 18.05 4.78
N THR A 121 26.19 19.36 4.94
CA THR A 121 27.30 20.10 4.32
C THR A 121 28.65 19.69 4.91
N SER A 122 28.71 19.54 6.24
CA SER A 122 29.90 19.04 6.94
C SER A 122 30.27 17.61 6.49
N GLN A 123 29.29 16.72 6.33
CA GLN A 123 29.52 15.36 5.81
C GLN A 123 29.99 15.36 4.35
N LYS A 124 29.46 16.27 3.52
CA LYS A 124 29.94 16.47 2.14
C LYS A 124 31.41 16.89 2.14
N ASP A 125 31.76 17.87 2.96
CA ASP A 125 33.14 18.39 3.00
C ASP A 125 34.12 17.35 3.55
N LYS A 126 33.69 16.56 4.54
CA LYS A 126 34.45 15.39 5.04
C LYS A 126 34.67 14.37 3.93
N PHE A 127 33.64 14.03 3.17
CA PHE A 127 33.74 13.11 2.03
C PHE A 127 34.73 13.60 0.98
N LEU A 128 34.65 14.89 0.60
CA LEU A 128 35.57 15.47 -0.39
C LEU A 128 37.03 15.41 0.10
N LYS A 129 37.28 15.72 1.37
CA LYS A 129 38.64 15.65 1.95
C LYS A 129 39.19 14.24 2.04
N GLU A 130 38.39 13.27 2.48
CA GLU A 130 38.82 11.88 2.67
C GLU A 130 39.07 11.17 1.33
N ARG A 131 38.17 11.35 0.35
CA ARG A 131 38.22 10.57 -0.91
C ARG A 131 38.91 11.26 -2.07
N LEU A 132 38.81 12.58 -2.18
CA LEU A 132 39.38 13.33 -3.31
C LEU A 132 40.65 14.10 -2.93
N GLY A 133 40.73 14.59 -1.70
CA GLY A 133 41.89 15.34 -1.22
C GLY A 133 43.04 14.44 -0.78
N SER A 134 42.78 13.63 0.26
CA SER A 134 43.81 12.78 0.89
C SER A 134 43.88 11.36 0.32
N CYS A 135 42.90 10.96 -0.50
CA CYS A 135 42.78 9.62 -1.11
C CYS A 135 42.97 8.46 -0.11
N THR A 136 42.57 8.67 1.15
CA THR A 136 42.74 7.68 2.24
C THR A 136 41.73 6.55 2.15
N VAL A 137 40.57 6.81 1.54
CA VAL A 137 39.45 5.88 1.37
C VAL A 137 39.07 5.87 -0.12
N GLY A 138 38.84 4.69 -0.69
CA GLY A 138 38.48 4.55 -2.11
C GLY A 138 37.18 5.26 -2.47
N LEU A 139 37.12 5.90 -3.65
CA LEU A 139 35.96 6.67 -4.12
C LEU A 139 34.65 5.85 -4.09
N PHE A 140 34.74 4.55 -4.34
CA PHE A 140 33.59 3.63 -4.43
C PHE A 140 33.31 2.84 -3.15
N GLU A 141 34.03 3.09 -2.07
CA GLU A 141 33.76 2.42 -0.80
C GLU A 141 32.39 2.81 -0.24
N THR A 142 31.78 1.91 0.52
CA THR A 142 30.45 2.13 1.11
C THR A 142 30.42 3.35 2.03
N LEU A 143 29.48 4.26 1.80
CA LEU A 143 29.21 5.34 2.76
C LEU A 143 28.36 4.81 3.92
N PRO A 144 28.78 5.01 5.18
CA PRO A 144 27.91 4.72 6.31
C PRO A 144 26.66 5.62 6.27
N LYS A 145 25.51 5.06 6.62
CA LYS A 145 24.27 5.84 6.72
C LYS A 145 24.36 6.82 7.89
N PHE A 146 24.18 8.10 7.60
CA PHE A 146 24.04 9.13 8.62
C PHE A 146 22.65 9.06 9.25
N LYS A 147 22.58 8.63 10.51
CA LYS A 147 21.31 8.44 11.23
C LYS A 147 20.95 9.72 11.97
N LEU A 148 20.14 10.57 11.34
CA LEU A 148 19.54 11.75 11.97
C LEU A 148 18.33 11.33 12.82
N LYS A 149 18.20 11.89 14.03
CA LYS A 149 16.96 11.78 14.79
C LYS A 149 15.87 12.61 14.11
N THR A 150 14.68 12.04 13.98
CA THR A 150 13.51 12.68 13.37
C THR A 150 12.27 12.41 14.23
N PHE A 151 11.11 12.99 13.91
CA PHE A 151 9.85 12.62 14.59
C PHE A 151 9.56 11.11 14.56
N SER A 152 10.05 10.39 13.55
CA SER A 152 9.94 8.93 13.48
C SER A 152 10.75 8.21 14.57
N SER A 153 11.87 8.77 15.01
CA SER A 153 12.65 8.20 16.12
C SER A 153 12.05 8.51 17.50
N MET A 154 11.12 9.48 17.59
CA MET A 154 10.36 9.74 18.82
C MET A 154 9.28 8.67 19.06
N ALA A 155 8.71 8.13 17.99
CA ALA A 155 7.82 7.00 18.11
C ALA A 155 8.67 5.78 18.50
N GLU A 156 8.63 5.39 19.78
CA GLU A 156 9.21 4.12 20.20
C GLU A 156 8.57 3.03 19.35
N THR A 157 9.35 2.48 18.42
CA THR A 157 8.97 1.24 17.75
C THR A 157 9.07 0.16 18.82
N VAL A 158 7.94 -0.13 19.47
CA VAL A 158 7.84 -1.27 20.38
C VAL A 158 8.29 -2.48 19.58
N LYS A 159 9.46 -3.00 19.93
CA LYS A 159 10.02 -4.19 19.27
C LYS A 159 9.02 -5.31 19.51
N LYS A 160 8.29 -5.70 18.46
CA LYS A 160 7.36 -6.82 18.51
C LYS A 160 8.09 -8.02 19.08
N LYS A 161 7.73 -8.41 20.30
CA LYS A 161 8.24 -9.64 20.90
C LYS A 161 7.78 -10.81 20.03
N PRO A 162 8.57 -11.88 19.90
CA PRO A 162 8.15 -13.06 19.16
C PRO A 162 6.83 -13.60 19.72
N CYS A 163 5.94 -14.06 18.82
CA CYS A 163 4.56 -14.46 19.13
C CYS A 163 4.46 -15.53 20.24
N SER A 164 5.49 -16.36 20.42
CA SER A 164 5.59 -17.33 21.52
C SER A 164 5.73 -16.66 22.88
N VAL A 165 6.57 -15.64 22.98
CA VAL A 165 6.79 -14.86 24.21
C VAL A 165 5.53 -14.06 24.53
N GLU A 166 4.89 -13.46 23.52
CA GLU A 166 3.65 -12.70 23.67
C GLU A 166 2.52 -13.52 24.30
N LYS A 167 2.30 -14.76 23.85
CA LYS A 167 1.28 -15.66 24.45
C LYS A 167 1.57 -15.97 25.91
N THR A 168 2.84 -16.22 26.27
CA THR A 168 3.20 -16.47 27.67
C THR A 168 3.06 -15.24 28.54
N THR A 169 3.30 -14.04 27.99
CA THR A 169 3.07 -12.79 28.73
C THR A 169 1.59 -12.49 28.95
N VAL A 170 0.71 -12.77 27.96
CA VAL A 170 -0.75 -12.67 28.14
C VAL A 170 -1.20 -13.60 29.27
N LEU A 171 -0.81 -14.88 29.22
CA LEU A 171 -1.19 -15.86 30.24
C LEU A 171 -0.71 -15.49 31.65
N LYS A 172 0.48 -14.89 31.76
CA LYS A 172 1.01 -14.40 33.06
C LYS A 172 0.19 -13.22 33.58
N ALA A 173 -0.14 -12.26 32.71
CA ALA A 173 -0.95 -11.10 33.08
C ALA A 173 -2.37 -11.53 33.51
N ASP A 174 -3.02 -12.42 32.75
CA ASP A 174 -4.34 -12.96 33.10
C ASP A 174 -4.30 -13.72 34.43
N ARG A 175 -3.26 -14.55 34.64
CA ARG A 175 -3.09 -15.29 35.91
C ARG A 175 -2.96 -14.34 37.10
N GLU A 176 -2.18 -13.29 36.95
CA GLU A 176 -1.96 -12.30 38.02
C GLU A 176 -3.21 -11.47 38.29
N LEU A 177 -3.95 -11.11 37.25
CA LEU A 177 -5.23 -10.42 37.39
C LEU A 177 -6.26 -11.31 38.10
N LEU A 178 -6.36 -12.58 37.71
CA LEU A 178 -7.21 -13.57 38.36
C LEU A 178 -6.83 -13.77 39.82
N SER A 179 -5.54 -13.90 40.15
CA SER A 179 -5.11 -14.08 41.54
C SER A 179 -5.48 -12.88 42.40
N ARG A 180 -5.27 -11.65 41.88
CA ARG A 180 -5.69 -10.42 42.58
C ARG A 180 -7.20 -10.37 42.76
N LEU A 181 -7.98 -10.71 41.73
CA LEU A 181 -9.43 -10.69 41.80
C LEU A 181 -9.96 -11.70 42.84
N MET A 182 -9.36 -12.88 42.92
CA MET A 182 -9.69 -13.88 43.95
C MET A 182 -9.39 -13.38 45.37
N THR A 183 -8.24 -12.72 45.59
CA THR A 183 -7.90 -12.13 46.89
C THR A 183 -8.89 -11.03 47.27
N VAL A 184 -9.28 -10.16 46.32
CA VAL A 184 -10.25 -9.10 46.60
C VAL A 184 -11.65 -9.69 46.85
N ALA A 185 -12.05 -10.73 46.12
CA ALA A 185 -13.33 -11.40 46.31
C ALA A 185 -13.47 -12.10 47.68
N GLN A 186 -12.36 -12.43 48.35
CA GLN A 186 -12.38 -12.92 49.73
C GLN A 186 -12.72 -11.82 50.75
N SER A 187 -12.35 -10.57 50.46
CA SER A 187 -12.54 -9.42 51.38
C SER A 187 -13.78 -8.58 51.05
N ARG A 188 -14.28 -8.64 49.82
CA ARG A 188 -15.41 -7.85 49.32
C ARG A 188 -16.41 -8.76 48.63
N VAL A 189 -17.70 -8.46 48.79
CA VAL A 189 -18.78 -9.14 48.04
C VAL A 189 -18.73 -8.68 46.58
N ILE A 190 -18.00 -9.41 45.75
CA ILE A 190 -17.89 -9.16 44.30
C ILE A 190 -18.59 -10.30 43.56
N GLY A 191 -19.53 -9.94 42.68
CA GLY A 191 -20.18 -10.87 41.77
C GLY A 191 -19.23 -11.32 40.65
N LEU A 192 -18.34 -12.29 40.93
CA LEU A 192 -17.35 -12.79 39.97
C LEU A 192 -17.96 -13.24 38.64
N LYS A 193 -19.19 -13.77 38.66
CA LYS A 193 -19.92 -14.18 37.45
C LYS A 193 -20.16 -13.02 36.49
N GLU A 194 -20.46 -11.83 37.00
CA GLU A 194 -20.67 -10.65 36.17
C GLU A 194 -19.34 -10.06 35.71
N VAL A 195 -18.33 -10.06 36.58
CA VAL A 195 -16.98 -9.56 36.26
C VAL A 195 -16.34 -10.36 35.12
N PHE A 196 -16.48 -11.70 35.13
CA PHE A 196 -15.94 -12.57 34.07
C PHE A 196 -16.69 -12.54 32.75
N LYS A 197 -17.81 -11.81 32.67
CA LYS A 197 -18.53 -11.59 31.40
C LYS A 197 -17.79 -10.59 30.50
N TYR A 198 -16.92 -9.78 31.07
CA TYR A 198 -16.19 -8.72 30.38
C TYR A 198 -14.70 -9.07 30.27
N GLU A 199 -14.04 -8.58 29.21
CA GLU A 199 -12.58 -8.64 29.12
C GLU A 199 -11.99 -7.64 30.13
N LEU A 200 -11.20 -8.14 31.08
CA LEU A 200 -10.61 -7.33 32.17
C LEU A 200 -9.21 -6.79 31.83
N THR A 201 -8.72 -7.08 30.62
CA THR A 201 -7.43 -6.60 30.12
C THR A 201 -7.56 -5.17 29.60
N SER A 202 -6.49 -4.38 29.68
CA SER A 202 -6.47 -2.99 29.17
C SER A 202 -6.75 -2.89 27.67
N VAL A 203 -6.53 -3.97 26.93
CA VAL A 203 -6.75 -4.08 25.50
C VAL A 203 -7.44 -5.42 25.21
N PRO A 204 -8.42 -5.48 24.30
CA PRO A 204 -9.03 -6.72 23.87
C PRO A 204 -8.01 -7.57 23.12
N VAL A 205 -7.46 -8.60 23.79
CA VAL A 205 -6.42 -9.47 23.22
C VAL A 205 -6.96 -10.28 22.04
N SER A 206 -8.28 -10.40 21.89
CA SER A 206 -8.95 -10.94 20.71
C SER A 206 -8.67 -10.12 19.43
N LEU A 207 -8.53 -8.79 19.55
CA LEU A 207 -8.41 -7.86 18.41
C LEU A 207 -7.05 -7.17 18.31
N ALA A 208 -6.34 -7.01 19.42
CA ALA A 208 -5.09 -6.27 19.48
C ALA A 208 -4.00 -7.05 20.25
N ASN A 209 -2.76 -6.65 19.99
CA ASN A 209 -1.58 -7.13 20.70
C ASN A 209 -1.48 -6.43 22.06
N LEU A 210 -0.66 -6.96 22.97
CA LEU A 210 -0.42 -6.33 24.28
C LEU A 210 0.11 -4.89 24.17
N ASP A 211 0.75 -4.55 23.04
CA ASP A 211 1.28 -3.23 22.74
C ASP A 211 0.20 -2.24 22.23
N GLY A 212 -1.09 -2.60 22.28
CA GLY A 212 -2.21 -1.76 21.80
C GLY A 212 -2.36 -1.71 20.27
N THR A 213 -1.42 -2.29 19.52
CA THR A 213 -1.51 -2.38 18.05
C THR A 213 -2.52 -3.46 17.63
N PHE A 214 -3.32 -3.19 16.60
CA PHE A 214 -4.24 -4.20 16.06
C PHE A 214 -3.50 -5.45 15.57
N LYS A 215 -4.08 -6.62 15.83
CA LYS A 215 -3.61 -7.89 15.30
C LYS A 215 -3.73 -7.88 13.78
N LYS A 216 -2.60 -7.70 13.10
CA LYS A 216 -2.55 -7.82 11.64
C LYS A 216 -2.76 -9.29 11.27
N CYS A 217 -3.82 -9.60 10.53
CA CYS A 217 -3.92 -10.85 9.79
C CYS A 217 -2.79 -10.89 8.77
N GLY A 218 -1.70 -11.60 9.06
CA GLY A 218 -0.51 -11.64 8.21
C GLY A 218 -0.78 -12.08 6.77
N ASN A 219 -1.83 -12.87 6.53
CA ASN A 219 -2.26 -13.25 5.20
C ASN A 219 -3.79 -13.22 5.09
N LYS A 220 -4.33 -12.27 4.31
CA LYS A 220 -5.78 -12.17 4.02
C LYS A 220 -6.35 -13.49 3.50
N ALA A 221 -5.55 -14.29 2.80
CA ALA A 221 -5.97 -15.59 2.27
C ALA A 221 -6.32 -16.62 3.37
N ASN A 222 -5.79 -16.46 4.60
CA ASN A 222 -6.13 -17.38 5.70
C ASN A 222 -7.56 -17.15 6.21
N LEU A 223 -8.05 -15.91 6.18
CA LEU A 223 -9.45 -15.62 6.52
C LEU A 223 -10.39 -16.36 5.57
N MET A 224 -10.08 -16.37 4.28
CA MET A 224 -10.88 -17.09 3.28
C MET A 224 -10.95 -18.59 3.60
N LYS A 225 -9.81 -19.20 3.96
CA LYS A 225 -9.78 -20.63 4.36
C LYS A 225 -10.60 -20.93 5.61
N GLU A 226 -10.62 -20.02 6.58
CA GLU A 226 -11.43 -20.21 7.80
C GLU A 226 -12.93 -20.00 7.53
N LEU A 227 -13.29 -19.10 6.61
CA LEU A 227 -14.67 -18.94 6.15
C LEU A 227 -15.13 -20.18 5.36
N GLU A 228 -14.28 -20.71 4.47
CA GLU A 228 -14.56 -21.94 3.70
C GLU A 228 -14.91 -23.13 4.60
N LYS A 229 -14.30 -23.24 5.79
CA LYS A 229 -14.64 -24.33 6.74
C LYS A 229 -16.07 -24.26 7.27
N LYS A 230 -16.66 -23.06 7.31
CA LYS A 230 -18.02 -22.83 7.82
C LYS A 230 -19.09 -22.94 6.74
N VAL A 231 -18.69 -23.08 5.47
CA VAL A 231 -19.62 -23.15 4.33
C VAL A 231 -19.75 -24.59 3.86
N ASN A 232 -20.97 -25.13 3.94
CA ASN A 232 -21.32 -26.40 3.33
C ASN A 232 -21.71 -26.18 1.87
N CYS A 233 -20.77 -26.45 0.97
CA CYS A 233 -20.96 -26.41 -0.47
C CYS A 233 -21.95 -27.50 -0.92
N LEU A 234 -23.16 -27.12 -1.30
CA LEU A 234 -24.15 -28.07 -1.82
C LEU A 234 -23.70 -28.59 -3.20
N THR A 235 -23.55 -29.92 -3.32
CA THR A 235 -23.11 -30.59 -4.56
C THR A 235 -24.19 -30.57 -5.66
N LYS A 236 -25.44 -30.32 -5.29
CA LYS A 236 -26.61 -30.23 -6.17
C LYS A 236 -27.44 -29.02 -5.76
N LEU A 237 -28.08 -28.38 -6.74
CA LEU A 237 -29.09 -27.37 -6.45
C LEU A 237 -30.22 -28.02 -5.64
N PRO A 238 -30.82 -27.31 -4.67
CA PRO A 238 -32.02 -27.80 -4.01
C PRO A 238 -33.11 -28.00 -5.06
N GLN A 239 -33.88 -29.09 -4.96
CA GLN A 239 -35.08 -29.24 -5.77
C GLN A 239 -36.10 -28.21 -5.29
N THR A 240 -36.28 -27.16 -6.08
CA THR A 240 -37.26 -26.11 -5.84
C THR A 240 -38.13 -25.96 -7.08
N ASP A 241 -39.41 -25.66 -6.90
CA ASP A 241 -40.37 -25.41 -8.00
C ASP A 241 -40.04 -24.15 -8.81
N MET A 242 -39.13 -23.32 -8.30
CA MET A 242 -38.62 -22.12 -8.96
C MET A 242 -37.44 -22.44 -9.88
N PRO A 243 -37.35 -21.82 -11.07
CA PRO A 243 -36.21 -21.99 -11.97
C PRO A 243 -34.93 -21.46 -11.30
N THR A 244 -34.04 -22.37 -10.90
CA THR A 244 -32.76 -22.04 -10.26
C THR A 244 -31.62 -22.10 -11.27
N CYS A 245 -30.73 -21.11 -11.26
CA CYS A 245 -29.57 -21.04 -12.15
C CYS A 245 -28.25 -21.04 -11.36
N TRP A 246 -27.17 -21.50 -11.99
CA TRP A 246 -25.81 -21.39 -11.45
C TRP A 246 -25.21 -20.06 -11.87
N LEU A 247 -24.91 -19.19 -10.92
CA LEU A 247 -24.10 -18.00 -11.17
C LEU A 247 -22.63 -18.37 -10.99
N VAL A 248 -21.82 -18.11 -12.02
CA VAL A 248 -20.38 -18.42 -12.01
C VAL A 248 -19.60 -17.16 -12.33
N ASP A 249 -18.65 -16.80 -11.47
CA ASP A 249 -17.71 -15.73 -11.76
C ASP A 249 -16.72 -16.17 -12.85
N GLY A 250 -16.89 -15.60 -14.04
CA GLY A 250 -16.04 -15.86 -15.20
C GLY A 250 -14.59 -15.39 -15.00
N MET A 251 -14.37 -14.32 -14.24
CA MET A 251 -13.03 -13.80 -13.97
C MET A 251 -12.28 -14.72 -13.01
N GLY A 252 -12.94 -15.22 -11.96
CA GLY A 252 -12.40 -16.26 -11.09
C GLY A 252 -11.98 -17.51 -11.87
N LEU A 253 -12.83 -17.98 -12.79
CA LEU A 253 -12.50 -19.11 -13.67
C LEU A 253 -11.25 -18.86 -14.52
N LEU A 254 -11.12 -17.65 -15.08
CA LEU A 254 -9.99 -17.24 -15.91
C LEU A 254 -8.68 -17.24 -15.10
N GLN A 255 -8.71 -16.70 -13.88
CA GLN A 255 -7.55 -16.65 -12.98
C GLN A 255 -7.10 -18.03 -12.49
N MET A 256 -8.02 -19.00 -12.42
CA MET A 256 -7.65 -20.37 -12.07
C MET A 256 -6.82 -21.07 -13.16
N ILE A 257 -6.90 -20.61 -14.42
CA ILE A 257 -6.17 -21.21 -15.55
C ILE A 257 -4.69 -20.82 -15.44
N LYS A 258 -3.89 -21.72 -14.87
CA LYS A 258 -2.43 -21.60 -14.84
C LYS A 258 -1.84 -22.08 -16.18
N GLY A 259 -0.78 -21.41 -16.65
CA GLY A 259 0.00 -21.87 -17.81
C GLY A 259 -0.63 -21.49 -19.16
N THR A 260 -0.90 -20.21 -19.38
CA THR A 260 -1.49 -19.64 -20.61
C THR A 260 -0.43 -19.25 -21.66
N ILE A 261 0.84 -19.58 -21.44
CA ILE A 261 1.95 -19.16 -22.29
C ILE A 261 2.04 -20.14 -23.47
N GLY A 262 1.94 -19.62 -24.69
CA GLY A 262 2.14 -20.37 -25.94
C GLY A 262 0.91 -21.10 -26.49
N ILE A 263 -0.29 -20.92 -25.90
CA ILE A 263 -1.53 -21.53 -26.41
C ILE A 263 -2.30 -20.59 -27.32
N THR A 264 -2.97 -21.17 -28.32
CA THR A 264 -3.87 -20.42 -29.20
C THR A 264 -5.17 -20.05 -28.48
N LEU A 265 -5.86 -19.01 -28.96
CA LEU A 265 -7.14 -18.57 -28.38
C LEU A 265 -8.19 -19.71 -28.36
N GLY A 266 -8.20 -20.56 -29.39
CA GLY A 266 -9.10 -21.72 -29.48
C GLY A 266 -8.82 -22.78 -28.41
N GLU A 267 -7.55 -23.08 -28.13
CA GLU A 267 -7.18 -23.99 -27.03
C GLU A 267 -7.50 -23.40 -25.66
N PHE A 268 -7.30 -22.09 -25.50
CA PHE A 268 -7.69 -21.37 -24.29
C PHE A 268 -9.20 -21.46 -24.04
N ALA A 269 -10.02 -21.21 -25.06
CA ALA A 269 -11.48 -21.33 -24.97
C ALA A 269 -11.93 -22.75 -24.62
N LYS A 270 -11.33 -23.78 -25.24
CA LYS A 270 -11.61 -25.18 -24.91
C LYS A 270 -11.26 -25.52 -23.46
N ARG A 271 -10.12 -25.04 -22.95
CA ARG A 271 -9.71 -25.25 -21.55
C ARG A 271 -10.65 -24.55 -20.56
N LEU A 272 -11.11 -23.35 -20.89
CA LEU A 272 -12.07 -22.60 -20.10
C LEU A 272 -13.42 -23.31 -20.03
N LEU A 273 -13.99 -23.69 -21.18
CA LEU A 273 -15.25 -24.43 -21.25
C LEU A 273 -15.16 -25.77 -20.53
N HIS A 274 -14.10 -26.55 -20.77
CA HIS A 274 -13.92 -27.84 -20.11
C HIS A 274 -13.85 -27.70 -18.57
N ARG A 275 -13.26 -26.62 -18.04
CA ARG A 275 -13.27 -26.35 -16.60
C ARG A 275 -14.64 -25.92 -16.08
N SER A 276 -15.39 -25.08 -16.81
CA SER A 276 -16.75 -24.70 -16.44
C SER A 276 -17.68 -25.90 -16.28
N PHE A 277 -17.51 -26.94 -17.11
CA PHE A 277 -18.33 -28.16 -17.02
C PHE A 277 -17.80 -29.19 -16.01
N LYS A 278 -16.48 -29.29 -15.81
CA LYS A 278 -15.86 -30.30 -14.92
C LYS A 278 -15.78 -29.85 -13.45
N ASN A 279 -15.78 -28.54 -13.17
CA ASN A 279 -15.73 -28.00 -11.81
C ASN A 279 -17.10 -27.88 -11.11
N LYS A 280 -18.17 -28.51 -11.60
CA LYS A 280 -19.45 -28.62 -10.85
C LYS A 280 -19.31 -29.12 -9.41
N LYS A 281 -18.18 -29.78 -9.06
CA LYS A 281 -17.84 -30.20 -7.68
C LYS A 281 -17.06 -29.17 -6.83
N LYS A 282 -16.60 -28.05 -7.39
CA LYS A 282 -15.71 -27.07 -6.72
C LYS A 282 -16.19 -25.61 -6.83
N HIS A 283 -17.33 -25.36 -7.48
CA HIS A 283 -17.81 -24.00 -7.74
C HIS A 283 -18.32 -23.23 -6.51
N CYS A 284 -18.55 -23.89 -5.39
CA CYS A 284 -18.90 -23.23 -4.13
C CYS A 284 -17.68 -22.75 -3.32
N ARG A 285 -16.49 -22.62 -3.94
CA ARG A 285 -15.28 -22.16 -3.23
C ARG A 285 -15.14 -20.64 -3.10
N TRP A 286 -16.08 -19.87 -3.64
CA TRP A 286 -16.05 -18.42 -3.54
C TRP A 286 -17.47 -17.88 -3.43
N PHE A 287 -17.91 -17.76 -2.18
CA PHE A 287 -18.72 -16.67 -1.66
C PHE A 287 -18.18 -16.33 -0.28
#